data_AF-A0A453RK16-F1
#
_entry.id   AF-A0A453RK16-F1
#
_cell.length_a   1.000
_cell.length_b   1.000
_cell.length_c   1.000
_cell.angle_alpha   90.00
_cell.angle_beta   90.00
_cell.angle_gamma   90.00
#
_symmetry.space_group_name_H-M   'P 1'
#
loop_
_entity.id
_entity.type
_entity.pdbx_description
1 polymer ?
#
loop_
_entity_poly.entity_id
_entity_poly.type
_entity_poly.pdbx_seq_one_letter_code
_entity_poly.pdbx_strand_id
1 'polypeptide(L)'
;MPGGESHAGQIFCCVGALAITGSLHHIDRDLLGWWLCERQCRDGGLNGRPEKLADVCYSWWVLSSLIIIDRVHWIDKEKLAKFILNCQDKENGGISDRPDNAVDIYHTYFGVAGLSLMEYPGVKPIDPAYALPLDVVNRIFLTKQQ
;
A
#
# COMPACT_ATOMS: atom_id res chain seq x y z
N MET A 1 -11.79 -14.40 -4.55
CA MET A 1 -12.58 -15.54 -5.09
C MET A 1 -13.59 -15.95 -4.03
N PRO A 2 -14.86 -16.18 -4.37
CA PRO A 2 -15.84 -16.68 -3.41
C PRO A 2 -15.31 -17.94 -2.70
N GLY A 3 -15.36 -17.94 -1.37
CA GLY A 3 -14.85 -19.04 -0.52
C GLY A 3 -13.34 -19.08 -0.30
N GLY A 4 -12.56 -18.20 -0.95
CA GLY A 4 -11.13 -18.05 -0.67
C GLY A 4 -10.86 -17.15 0.55
N GLU A 5 -9.75 -17.39 1.24
CA GLU A 5 -9.32 -16.55 2.36
C GLU A 5 -9.05 -15.11 1.91
N SER A 6 -9.47 -14.13 2.72
CA SER A 6 -9.14 -12.72 2.51
C SER A 6 -7.64 -12.50 2.56
N HIS A 7 -7.12 -11.77 1.58
CA HIS A 7 -5.72 -11.46 1.47
C HIS A 7 -5.55 -10.05 0.90
N ALA A 8 -4.67 -9.26 1.51
CA ALA A 8 -4.42 -7.86 1.14
C ALA A 8 -4.11 -7.70 -0.35
N GLY A 9 -3.45 -8.73 -0.89
CA GLY A 9 -3.25 -8.98 -2.31
C GLY A 9 -4.46 -8.65 -3.19
N GLN A 10 -5.44 -9.52 -3.06
CA GLN A 10 -6.67 -9.51 -3.84
C GLN A 10 -7.56 -8.34 -3.44
N ILE A 11 -7.53 -7.93 -2.16
CA ILE A 11 -8.27 -6.76 -1.69
C ILE A 11 -7.85 -5.52 -2.47
N PHE A 12 -6.54 -5.25 -2.58
CA PHE A 12 -6.03 -4.13 -3.35
C PHE A 12 -6.54 -4.15 -4.80
N CYS A 13 -6.46 -5.31 -5.48
CA CYS A 13 -6.96 -5.43 -6.85
C CYS A 13 -8.46 -5.12 -6.96
N CYS A 14 -9.28 -5.64 -6.05
CA CYS A 14 -10.73 -5.41 -6.05
C CYS A 14 -11.09 -3.95 -5.70
N VAL A 15 -10.46 -3.38 -4.67
CA VAL A 15 -10.69 -2.00 -4.24
C VAL A 15 -10.24 -1.02 -5.33
N GLY A 16 -9.07 -1.24 -5.93
CA GLY A 16 -8.58 -0.43 -7.05
C GLY A 16 -9.51 -0.49 -8.27
N ALA A 17 -9.96 -1.69 -8.67
CA ALA A 17 -10.92 -1.85 -9.76
C ALA A 17 -12.25 -1.13 -9.49
N LEU A 18 -12.77 -1.23 -8.27
CA LEU A 18 -14.00 -0.55 -7.86
C LEU A 18 -13.82 0.98 -7.78
N ALA A 19 -12.64 1.47 -7.40
CA ALA A 19 -12.31 2.89 -7.45
C ALA A 19 -12.33 3.41 -8.89
N ILE A 20 -11.63 2.73 -9.80
CA ILE A 20 -11.53 3.10 -11.20
C ILE A 20 -12.91 3.12 -11.88
N THR A 21 -13.80 2.22 -11.50
CA THR A 21 -15.15 2.09 -12.07
C THR A 21 -16.21 2.89 -11.31
N GLY A 22 -15.83 3.75 -10.36
CA GLY A 22 -16.78 4.58 -9.59
C GLY A 22 -17.75 3.78 -8.71
N SER A 23 -17.38 2.55 -8.34
CA SER A 23 -18.26 1.54 -7.75
C SER A 23 -17.90 1.18 -6.30
N LEU A 24 -17.21 2.08 -5.59
CA LEU A 24 -16.82 1.90 -4.17
C LEU A 24 -18.01 1.78 -3.20
N HIS A 25 -19.23 2.11 -3.63
CA HIS A 25 -20.45 1.99 -2.81
C HIS A 25 -20.86 0.53 -2.56
N HIS A 26 -20.27 -0.43 -3.27
CA HIS A 26 -20.44 -1.87 -3.00
C HIS A 26 -19.58 -2.39 -1.83
N ILE A 27 -18.63 -1.60 -1.33
CA ILE A 27 -17.76 -1.98 -0.22
C ILE A 27 -18.34 -1.43 1.08
N ASP A 28 -18.48 -2.30 2.07
CA ASP A 28 -18.54 -1.87 3.47
C ASP A 28 -17.15 -1.37 3.89
N ARG A 29 -16.98 -0.05 3.90
CA ARG A 29 -15.68 0.60 4.11
C ARG A 29 -15.17 0.45 5.53
N ASP A 30 -16.05 0.39 6.52
CA ASP A 30 -15.66 0.29 7.92
C ASP A 30 -15.28 -1.15 8.27
N LEU A 31 -16.06 -2.14 7.80
CA LEU A 31 -15.71 -3.54 7.98
C LEU A 31 -14.38 -3.89 7.29
N LEU A 32 -14.19 -3.43 6.06
CA LEU A 32 -12.94 -3.63 5.33
C LEU A 32 -11.78 -2.86 5.98
N GLY A 33 -12.02 -1.61 6.37
CA GLY A 33 -11.04 -0.77 7.06
C GLY A 33 -10.53 -1.41 8.34
N TRP A 34 -11.43 -2.03 9.11
CA TRP A 34 -11.08 -2.73 10.35
C TRP A 34 -10.19 -3.93 10.05
N TRP A 35 -10.57 -4.77 9.09
CA TRP A 35 -9.76 -5.93 8.71
C TRP A 35 -8.36 -5.51 8.23
N LEU A 36 -8.26 -4.41 7.48
CA LEU A 36 -7.02 -3.86 6.95
C LEU A 36 -6.14 -3.22 8.03
N CYS A 37 -6.70 -2.46 8.99
CA CYS A 37 -5.90 -1.84 10.04
C CYS A 37 -5.32 -2.88 11.02
N GLU A 38 -6.05 -3.98 11.26
CA GLU A 38 -5.57 -5.14 12.02
C GLU A 38 -4.42 -5.90 11.33
N ARG A 39 -4.01 -5.50 10.12
CA ARG A 39 -2.79 -6.01 9.49
C ARG A 39 -1.52 -5.40 10.08
N GLN A 40 -1.60 -4.30 10.85
CA GLN A 40 -0.42 -3.64 11.41
C GLN A 40 0.15 -4.46 12.56
N CYS A 41 1.36 -4.96 12.36
CA CYS A 41 2.11 -5.76 13.32
C CYS A 41 2.81 -4.87 14.36
N ARG A 42 3.30 -5.49 15.43
CA ARG A 42 4.00 -4.79 16.53
C ARG A 42 5.26 -4.05 16.09
N ASP A 43 5.93 -4.56 15.05
CA ASP A 43 7.12 -3.97 14.43
C ASP A 43 6.79 -2.77 13.52
N GLY A 44 5.50 -2.45 13.32
CA GLY A 44 5.02 -1.36 12.49
C GLY A 44 4.70 -1.75 11.06
N GLY A 45 5.21 -2.89 10.59
CA GLY A 45 4.95 -3.41 9.25
C GLY A 45 3.53 -3.98 9.11
N LEU A 46 3.11 -4.22 7.88
CA LEU A 46 1.78 -4.76 7.57
C LEU A 46 1.93 -6.19 7.05
N ASN A 47 1.02 -7.09 7.43
CA ASN A 47 0.96 -8.44 6.87
C ASN A 47 -0.21 -8.62 5.88
N GLY A 48 -0.16 -9.69 5.08
CA GLY A 48 -1.15 -9.94 4.04
C GLY A 48 -2.46 -10.53 4.55
N ARG A 49 -2.44 -11.16 5.73
CA ARG A 49 -3.55 -11.87 6.36
C ARG A 49 -3.19 -12.24 7.82
N PRO A 50 -4.17 -12.60 8.67
CA PRO A 50 -3.91 -12.99 10.06
C PRO A 50 -2.84 -14.08 10.19
N GLU A 51 -2.10 -14.05 11.30
CA GLU A 51 -1.05 -15.03 11.64
C GLU A 51 0.10 -15.15 10.60
N LYS A 52 0.35 -14.08 9.83
CA LYS A 52 1.51 -13.98 8.92
C LYS A 52 2.42 -12.84 9.32
N LEU A 53 3.68 -12.98 8.91
CA LEU A 53 4.71 -11.97 9.14
C LEU A 53 4.44 -10.72 8.31
N ALA A 54 4.90 -9.57 8.82
CA ALA A 54 4.93 -8.33 8.05
C ALA A 54 5.83 -8.48 6.80
N ASP A 55 5.54 -7.68 5.77
CA ASP A 55 6.31 -7.65 4.53
C ASP A 55 6.14 -6.26 3.90
N VAL A 56 7.23 -5.67 3.40
CA VAL A 56 7.24 -4.34 2.77
C VAL A 56 6.19 -4.22 1.68
N CYS A 57 5.95 -5.27 0.88
CA CYS A 57 4.98 -5.15 -0.19
C CYS A 57 3.58 -4.84 0.36
N TYR A 58 3.15 -5.40 1.49
CA TYR A 58 1.85 -5.06 2.08
C TYR A 58 1.73 -3.60 2.55
N SER A 59 2.86 -2.91 2.73
CA SER A 59 2.87 -1.45 2.98
C SER A 59 2.30 -0.66 1.82
N TRP A 60 2.31 -1.20 0.60
CA TRP A 60 1.55 -0.66 -0.52
C TRP A 60 0.11 -1.18 -0.50
N TRP A 61 -0.08 -2.50 -0.49
CA TRP A 61 -1.36 -3.11 -0.84
C TRP A 61 -2.45 -2.79 0.20
N VAL A 62 -2.09 -2.82 1.49
CA VAL A 62 -3.00 -2.45 2.58
C VAL A 62 -3.19 -0.94 2.65
N LEU A 63 -2.10 -0.16 2.55
CA LEU A 63 -2.15 1.30 2.67
C LEU A 63 -2.94 1.95 1.54
N SER A 64 -2.71 1.54 0.28
CA SER A 64 -3.48 2.00 -0.87
C SER A 64 -4.98 1.70 -0.70
N SER A 65 -5.30 0.49 -0.24
CA SER A 65 -6.69 0.10 0.01
C SER A 65 -7.33 0.98 1.09
N LEU A 66 -6.62 1.24 2.19
CA LEU A 66 -7.08 2.14 3.25
C LEU A 66 -7.25 3.58 2.77
N ILE A 67 -6.35 4.09 1.92
CA ILE A 67 -6.47 5.44 1.35
C ILE A 67 -7.70 5.54 0.45
N ILE A 68 -7.90 4.58 -0.45
CA ILE A 68 -9.04 4.57 -1.40
C ILE A 68 -10.38 4.58 -0.66
N ILE A 69 -10.48 3.89 0.48
CA ILE A 69 -11.71 3.84 1.30
C ILE A 69 -11.76 4.89 2.41
N ASP A 70 -10.79 5.81 2.47
CA ASP A 70 -10.68 6.90 3.45
C ASP A 70 -10.56 6.43 4.92
N ARG A 71 -9.71 5.42 5.16
CA ARG A 71 -9.46 4.80 6.48
C ARG A 71 -7.97 4.73 6.85
N VAL A 72 -7.11 5.43 6.12
CA VAL A 72 -5.65 5.44 6.37
C VAL A 72 -5.27 5.90 7.79
N HIS A 73 -6.12 6.71 8.43
CA HIS A 73 -5.90 7.21 9.78
C HIS A 73 -6.06 6.13 10.88
N TRP A 74 -6.47 4.90 10.53
CA TRP A 74 -6.62 3.79 11.47
C TRP A 74 -5.32 3.03 11.76
N ILE A 75 -4.23 3.39 11.07
CA ILE A 75 -2.90 2.80 11.31
C ILE A 75 -1.89 3.87 11.72
N ASP A 76 -0.81 3.43 12.35
CA ASP A 76 0.33 4.26 12.71
C ASP A 76 1.29 4.39 11.51
N LYS A 77 1.18 5.50 10.78
CA LYS A 77 2.03 5.77 9.59
C LYS A 77 3.50 5.92 9.95
N GLU A 78 3.83 6.46 11.12
CA GLU A 78 5.23 6.67 11.52
C GLU A 78 5.94 5.35 11.77
N LYS A 79 5.26 4.40 12.43
CA LYS A 79 5.80 3.05 12.61
C LYS A 79 5.96 2.32 11.28
N LEU A 80 5.00 2.46 10.36
CA LEU A 80 5.11 1.86 9.04
C LEU A 80 6.28 2.43 8.25
N ALA A 81 6.47 3.75 8.24
CA ALA A 81 7.61 4.39 7.60
C ALA A 81 8.93 3.88 8.18
N LYS A 82 9.05 3.78 9.52
CA LYS A 82 10.23 3.21 10.17
C LYS A 82 10.48 1.76 9.76
N PHE A 83 9.43 0.93 9.67
CA PHE A 83 9.55 -0.44 9.19
C PHE A 83 10.13 -0.51 7.76
N ILE A 84 9.60 0.28 6.81
CA ILE A 84 10.10 0.31 5.42
C ILE A 84 11.56 0.76 5.38
N LEU A 85 11.91 1.82 6.10
CA LEU A 85 13.29 2.36 6.13
C LEU A 85 14.29 1.36 6.75
N ASN A 86 13.85 0.53 7.69
CA ASN A 86 14.67 -0.54 8.26
C ASN A 86 14.92 -1.71 7.29
N CYS A 87 14.15 -1.82 6.20
CA CYS A 87 14.34 -2.83 5.15
C CYS A 87 15.26 -2.34 4.02
N GLN A 88 15.88 -1.16 4.16
CA GLN A 88 16.82 -0.64 3.17
C GLN A 88 18.22 -1.26 3.32
N ASP A 89 18.82 -1.66 2.20
CA ASP A 89 20.27 -1.88 2.15
C ASP A 89 20.96 -0.51 2.01
N LYS A 90 21.70 -0.11 3.05
CA LYS A 90 22.37 1.20 3.10
C LYS A 90 23.69 1.23 2.33
N GLU A 91 24.24 0.07 1.97
CA GLU A 91 25.51 -0.04 1.24
C GLU A 91 25.26 -0.12 -0.26
N ASN A 92 24.33 -0.96 -0.69
CA ASN A 92 24.07 -1.23 -2.11
C ASN A 92 22.79 -0.57 -2.64
N GLY A 93 21.94 -0.04 -1.75
CA GLY A 93 20.64 0.51 -2.10
C GLY A 93 19.58 -0.58 -2.32
N GLY A 94 18.33 -0.15 -2.52
CA GLY A 94 17.18 -1.03 -2.63
C GLY A 94 16.49 -1.29 -1.29
N ILE A 95 15.34 -1.98 -1.35
CA ILE A 95 14.51 -2.35 -0.21
C ILE A 95 14.14 -3.83 -0.37
N SER A 96 14.23 -4.60 0.72
CA SER A 96 13.83 -6.00 0.82
C SER A 96 12.42 -6.16 1.39
N ASP A 97 11.91 -7.39 1.49
CA ASP A 97 10.63 -7.70 2.14
C ASP A 97 10.65 -7.44 3.65
N ARG A 98 11.82 -7.65 4.29
CA ARG A 98 12.07 -7.53 5.73
C ARG A 98 13.51 -7.10 6.02
N PRO A 99 13.80 -6.58 7.23
CA PRO A 99 15.17 -6.29 7.64
C PRO A 99 16.09 -7.50 7.43
N ASP A 100 17.32 -7.23 7.01
CA ASP A 100 18.41 -8.21 6.79
C ASP A 100 18.19 -9.22 5.64
N ASN A 101 17.08 -9.14 4.91
CA ASN A 101 16.87 -9.91 3.68
C ASN A 101 17.52 -9.25 2.46
N ALA A 102 17.71 -10.04 1.39
CA ALA A 102 18.21 -9.53 0.11
C ALA A 102 17.19 -8.58 -0.55
N VAL A 103 17.69 -7.47 -1.10
CA VAL A 103 16.86 -6.48 -1.80
C VAL A 103 16.44 -6.97 -3.18
N ASP A 104 15.30 -6.48 -3.65
CA ASP A 104 14.86 -6.67 -5.03
C ASP A 104 14.07 -5.46 -5.54
N ILE A 105 13.89 -5.39 -6.86
CA ILE A 105 13.21 -4.26 -7.50
C ILE A 105 11.73 -4.15 -7.12
N TYR A 106 11.10 -5.27 -6.78
CA TYR A 106 9.68 -5.35 -6.46
C TYR A 106 9.38 -4.72 -5.09
N HIS A 107 10.13 -5.12 -4.06
CA HIS A 107 10.04 -4.52 -2.72
C HIS A 107 10.62 -3.10 -2.69
N THR A 108 11.64 -2.81 -3.49
CA THR A 108 12.13 -1.43 -3.69
C THR A 108 11.02 -0.52 -4.17
N TYR A 109 10.32 -0.91 -5.23
CA TYR A 109 9.22 -0.12 -5.77
C TYR A 109 8.09 0.06 -4.75
N PHE A 110 7.62 -1.03 -4.12
CA PHE A 110 6.51 -0.93 -3.17
C PHE A 110 6.86 -0.23 -1.85
N GLY A 111 8.11 -0.31 -1.40
CA GLY A 111 8.59 0.45 -0.26
C GLY A 111 8.59 1.95 -0.55
N VAL A 112 9.13 2.38 -1.71
CA VAL A 112 9.11 3.79 -2.12
C VAL A 112 7.67 4.28 -2.34
N ALA A 113 6.82 3.46 -2.95
CA ALA A 113 5.40 3.78 -3.16
C ALA A 113 4.64 3.90 -1.82
N GLY A 114 4.90 3.02 -0.85
CA GLY A 114 4.35 3.14 0.50
C GLY A 114 4.79 4.42 1.21
N LEU A 115 6.07 4.78 1.12
CA LEU A 115 6.59 6.05 1.63
C LEU A 115 5.92 7.26 0.96
N SER A 116 5.70 7.21 -0.36
CA SER A 116 4.97 8.23 -1.11
C SER A 116 3.55 8.45 -0.58
N LEU A 117 2.80 7.36 -0.35
CA LEU A 117 1.43 7.41 0.19
C LEU A 117 1.35 7.94 1.63
N MET A 118 2.46 7.87 2.37
CA MET A 118 2.60 8.47 3.69
C MET A 118 3.15 9.91 3.65
N GLU A 119 3.28 10.50 2.45
CA GLU A 119 3.81 11.84 2.23
C GLU A 119 5.25 12.01 2.74
N TYR A 120 6.05 10.93 2.66
CA TYR A 120 7.44 10.97 3.11
C TYR A 120 8.25 12.02 2.32
N PRO A 121 9.02 12.90 2.98
CA PRO A 121 9.72 13.99 2.31
C PRO A 121 10.65 13.52 1.18
N GLY A 122 10.63 14.25 0.06
CA GLY A 122 11.48 13.97 -1.10
C GLY A 122 10.94 12.87 -2.03
N VAL A 123 9.79 12.26 -1.72
CA VAL A 123 9.14 11.29 -2.60
C VAL A 123 7.96 11.96 -3.32
N LYS A 124 7.88 11.78 -4.64
CA LYS A 124 6.76 12.31 -5.42
C LYS A 124 5.46 11.59 -5.04
N PRO A 125 4.31 12.27 -5.07
CA PRO A 125 3.02 11.65 -4.77
C PRO A 125 2.63 10.62 -5.85
N ILE A 126 1.98 9.55 -5.41
CA ILE A 126 1.56 8.42 -6.24
C ILE A 126 0.04 8.21 -6.12
N ASP A 127 -0.60 7.81 -7.21
CA ASP A 127 -2.00 7.43 -7.22
C ASP A 127 -2.18 6.04 -6.58
N PRO A 128 -3.02 5.88 -5.55
CA PRO A 128 -3.19 4.63 -4.83
C PRO A 128 -3.91 3.54 -5.64
N ALA A 129 -4.68 3.89 -6.67
CA ALA A 129 -5.40 2.91 -7.50
C ALA A 129 -4.54 2.44 -8.69
N TYR A 130 -3.75 3.34 -9.28
CA TYR A 130 -2.96 3.05 -10.48
C TYR A 130 -1.50 2.69 -10.21
N ALA A 131 -0.97 2.96 -9.01
CA ALA A 131 0.44 2.78 -8.71
C ALA A 131 1.35 3.58 -9.69
N LEU A 132 0.93 4.80 -10.01
CA LEU A 132 1.67 5.68 -10.92
C LEU A 132 1.79 7.08 -10.32
N PRO A 133 2.88 7.82 -10.58
CA PRO A 133 3.00 9.21 -10.14
C PRO A 133 1.79 10.05 -10.56
N LEU A 134 1.29 10.91 -9.68
CA LEU A 134 0.07 11.69 -9.95
C LEU A 134 0.19 12.55 -11.21
N ASP A 135 1.37 13.11 -11.51
CA ASP A 135 1.63 13.87 -12.73
C ASP A 135 1.46 13.02 -14.00
N VAL A 136 1.83 11.74 -13.94
CA VAL A 136 1.64 10.78 -15.04
C VAL A 136 0.17 10.43 -15.21
N VAL A 137 -0.54 10.13 -14.13
CA VAL A 137 -1.99 9.82 -14.16
C VAL A 137 -2.78 10.99 -14.73
N ASN A 138 -2.51 12.20 -14.23
CA ASN A 138 -3.14 13.43 -14.71
C ASN A 138 -2.87 13.64 -16.20
N ARG A 139 -1.63 13.42 -16.66
CA ARG A 139 -1.29 13.52 -18.09
C ARG A 139 -2.00 12.48 -18.96
N ILE A 140 -2.28 11.29 -18.47
CA ILE A 140 -2.92 10.23 -19.25
C ILE A 140 -4.45 10.43 -19.31
N PHE A 141 -5.07 10.79 -18.19
CA PHE A 141 -6.52 10.77 -18.03
C PHE A 141 -7.17 12.16 -18.04
N LEU A 142 -6.51 13.20 -17.52
CA LEU A 142 -7.09 14.56 -17.44
C LEU A 142 -6.81 15.41 -18.68
N THR A 143 -5.71 15.17 -19.40
CA THR A 143 -5.45 15.85 -20.69
C THR A 143 -6.36 15.38 -21.82
N LYS A 144 -7.18 14.35 -21.62
CA LYS A 144 -8.18 13.88 -22.59
C LYS A 144 -9.57 14.50 -22.39
N GLN A 145 -9.75 15.36 -21.38
CA GLN A 145 -11.01 16.04 -21.08
C GLN A 145 -11.01 17.55 -21.38
N GLN A 146 -9.97 18.06 -22.05
CA GLN A 146 -9.95 19.39 -22.69
C GLN A 146 -9.88 19.21 -24.21
#